data_AF-A0A930A9L7-F1
#
_entry.id   AF-A0A930A9L7-F1
#
_cell.length_a   1.000
_cell.length_b   1.000
_cell.length_c   1.000
_cell.angle_alpha   90.00
_cell.angle_beta   90.00
_cell.angle_gamma   90.00
#
_symmetry.space_group_name_H-M   'P 1'
#
loop_
_entity.id
_entity.type
_entity.pdbx_description
1 polymer ?
#
loop_
_entity_poly.entity_id
_entity_poly.type
_entity_poly.pdbx_seq_one_letter_code
_entity_poly.pdbx_strand_id
1 'polypeptide(L)'
;MSERNAKGKTPEDYGFRMPNKKGIQKFELHEGASVKKVIGIVSGKGGVGKSFVTSMLASMMQKRNHRVAVLDGDITGPSQGKSFGVT
;
A
#
# COMPACT_ATOMS: atom_id res chain seq x y z
N MET A 1 -4.92 1.78 20.61
CA MET A 1 -4.59 3.09 21.20
C MET A 1 -3.80 3.83 20.13
N SER A 2 -4.41 4.72 19.35
CA SER A 2 -3.73 5.37 18.22
C SER A 2 -2.68 6.34 18.77
N GLU A 3 -1.43 6.15 18.36
CA GLU A 3 -0.34 7.06 18.73
C GLU A 3 -0.58 8.43 18.08
N ARG A 4 -0.53 9.50 18.88
CA ARG A 4 -0.59 10.88 18.39
C ARG A 4 0.73 11.22 17.71
N ASN A 5 0.67 11.89 16.56
CA ASN A 5 1.89 12.35 15.89
C ASN A 5 2.53 13.55 16.63
N ALA A 6 3.69 14.02 16.15
CA ALA A 6 4.39 15.19 16.71
C ALA A 6 3.56 16.50 16.70
N LYS A 7 2.44 16.53 15.97
CA LYS A 7 1.48 17.64 15.94
C LYS A 7 0.27 17.40 16.85
N GLY A 8 0.30 16.36 17.69
CA GLY A 8 -0.79 15.97 18.59
C GLY A 8 -2.01 15.37 17.89
N LYS A 9 -1.99 15.24 16.56
CA LYS A 9 -3.13 14.77 15.76
C LYS A 9 -3.15 13.25 15.66
N THR A 10 -4.35 12.68 15.67
CA THR A 10 -4.57 11.26 15.41
C THR A 10 -4.87 11.02 13.92
N PRO A 11 -4.74 9.79 13.41
CA PRO A 11 -5.13 9.46 12.03
C PRO A 11 -6.58 9.85 11.71
N GLU A 12 -7.48 9.73 12.68
CA GLU A 12 -8.90 10.06 12.55
C GLU A 12 -9.12 11.55 12.26
N ASP A 13 -8.27 12.44 12.79
CA ASP A 13 -8.31 13.89 12.51
C ASP A 13 -8.02 14.22 11.04
N TYR A 14 -7.38 13.31 10.31
CA TYR A 14 -7.14 13.41 8.87
C TYR A 14 -8.20 12.67 8.04
N GLY A 15 -9.32 12.27 8.66
CA GLY A 15 -10.39 11.55 7.99
C GLY A 15 -10.10 10.07 7.76
N PHE A 16 -9.03 9.53 8.36
CA PHE A 16 -8.76 8.10 8.27
C PHE A 16 -9.72 7.33 9.18
N ARG A 17 -10.57 6.51 8.57
CA ARG A 17 -11.46 5.59 9.27
C ARG A 17 -11.03 4.16 8.97
N MET A 18 -10.92 3.33 10.00
CA MET A 18 -10.76 1.89 9.82
C MET A 18 -11.89 1.38 8.93
N PRO A 19 -11.61 0.79 7.75
CA PRO A 19 -12.65 0.21 6.93
C PRO A 19 -13.35 -0.89 7.73
N ASN A 20 -14.69 -0.92 7.64
CA ASN A 20 -15.46 -2.00 8.22
C ASN A 20 -14.97 -3.32 7.61
N LYS A 21 -14.90 -4.39 8.39
CA LYS A 21 -14.18 -5.65 8.12
C LYS A 21 -14.79 -6.51 6.99
N LYS A 22 -15.46 -5.91 6.00
CA LYS A 22 -15.70 -6.53 4.69
C LYS A 22 -14.36 -6.55 3.97
N GLY A 23 -13.60 -7.63 4.19
CA GLY A 23 -12.33 -7.84 3.52
C GLY A 23 -12.49 -7.73 2.01
N ILE A 24 -11.42 -7.30 1.33
CA ILE A 24 -11.26 -7.49 -0.11
C ILE A 24 -11.56 -8.97 -0.40
N GLN A 25 -12.34 -9.27 -1.45
CA GLN A 25 -12.62 -10.65 -1.85
C GLN A 25 -11.30 -11.43 -1.86
N LYS A 26 -11.23 -12.48 -1.04
CA LYS A 26 -10.08 -13.37 -1.03
C LYS A 26 -10.20 -14.22 -2.29
N PHE A 27 -9.43 -13.87 -3.30
CA PHE A 27 -9.16 -14.80 -4.39
C PHE A 27 -8.46 -16.03 -3.81
N GLU A 28 -8.76 -17.20 -4.36
CA GLU A 28 -7.99 -18.40 -4.05
C GLU A 28 -6.55 -18.16 -4.49
N LEU A 29 -5.63 -18.24 -3.53
CA LEU A 29 -4.21 -18.16 -3.80
C LEU A 29 -3.73 -19.54 -4.25
N HIS A 30 -2.64 -19.57 -5.04
CA HIS A 30 -1.97 -20.81 -5.39
C HIS A 30 -1.66 -21.64 -4.13
N GLU A 31 -1.69 -22.96 -4.25
CA GLU A 31 -1.38 -23.87 -3.16
C GLU A 31 0.00 -23.55 -2.54
N GLY A 32 0.06 -23.41 -1.21
CA GLY A 32 1.25 -22.98 -0.47
C GLY A 32 1.49 -21.46 -0.39
N ALA A 33 0.72 -20.63 -1.10
CA ALA A 33 0.83 -19.18 -1.01
C ALA A 33 -0.05 -18.59 0.12
N SER A 34 0.46 -17.57 0.82
CA SER A 34 -0.31 -16.86 1.84
C SER A 34 -0.02 -15.36 1.84
N VAL A 35 -1.08 -14.56 1.82
CA VAL A 35 -1.00 -13.09 1.92
C VAL A 35 -1.83 -12.63 3.12
N LYS A 36 -1.16 -12.07 4.13
CA LYS A 36 -1.81 -11.64 5.38
C LYS A 36 -2.62 -10.35 5.22
N LYS A 37 -2.13 -9.44 4.37
CA LYS A 37 -2.69 -8.09 4.19
C LYS A 37 -2.58 -7.69 2.72
N VAL A 38 -3.66 -7.14 2.18
CA VAL A 38 -3.71 -6.52 0.86
C VAL A 38 -4.03 -5.05 1.07
N ILE A 39 -3.22 -4.16 0.50
CA ILE A 39 -3.36 -2.71 0.62
C ILE A 39 -3.55 -2.17 -0.80
N GLY A 40 -4.72 -1.60 -1.08
CA GLY A 40 -4.99 -0.92 -2.34
C GLY A 40 -4.57 0.54 -2.26
N ILE A 41 -3.66 0.96 -3.13
CA ILE A 41 -3.26 2.37 -3.29
C ILE A 41 -3.91 2.90 -4.56
N VAL A 42 -4.83 3.85 -4.43
CA VAL A 42 -5.62 4.40 -5.55
C VAL A 42 -5.64 5.92 -5.53
N SER A 43 -5.86 6.55 -6.69
CA SER A 43 -6.05 8.00 -6.80
C SER A 43 -7.04 8.34 -7.89
N GLY A 44 -7.83 9.39 -7.66
CA GLY A 44 -8.81 9.88 -8.64
C GLY A 44 -8.21 10.71 -9.78
N LYS A 45 -6.92 11.07 -9.71
CA LYS A 45 -6.22 11.89 -10.71
C LYS A 45 -4.80 11.37 -10.96
N GLY A 46 -4.27 11.57 -12.18
CA GLY A 46 -2.88 11.29 -12.52
C GLY A 46 -1.89 12.24 -11.82
N GLY A 47 -0.64 11.81 -11.66
CA GLY A 47 0.44 12.68 -11.14
C GLY A 47 0.47 12.93 -9.62
N VAL A 48 -0.46 12.39 -8.85
CA VAL A 48 -0.50 12.59 -7.38
C VAL A 48 0.57 11.82 -6.58
N GLY A 49 1.40 11.02 -7.26
CA GLY A 49 2.47 10.26 -6.61
C GLY A 49 2.09 8.90 -6.02
N LYS A 50 1.03 8.23 -6.52
CA LYS A 50 0.66 6.85 -6.11
C LYS A 50 1.85 5.89 -6.11
N SER A 51 2.61 5.89 -7.20
CA SER A 51 3.77 5.04 -7.45
C SER A 51 4.87 5.29 -6.42
N PHE A 52 5.14 6.57 -6.13
CA PHE A 52 6.09 6.97 -5.11
C PHE A 52 5.68 6.51 -3.70
N VAL A 53 4.41 6.73 -3.33
CA VAL A 53 3.88 6.28 -2.03
C VAL A 53 3.93 4.76 -1.91
N THR A 54 3.58 4.04 -2.97
CA THR A 54 3.61 2.56 -3.00
C THR A 54 5.04 2.04 -2.83
N SER A 55 6.00 2.64 -3.53
CA SER A 55 7.40 2.24 -3.48
C SER A 55 8.03 2.49 -2.10
N MET A 56 7.76 3.65 -1.51
CA MET A 56 8.23 3.99 -0.17
C MET A 56 7.59 3.08 0.89
N LEU A 57 6.28 2.80 0.78
CA LEU A 57 5.58 1.88 1.68
C LEU A 57 6.19 0.47 1.63
N ALA A 58 6.42 -0.05 0.42
CA ALA A 58 7.03 -1.37 0.25
C ALA A 58 8.45 -1.43 0.83
N SER A 59 9.28 -0.42 0.55
CA SER A 59 10.64 -0.32 1.08
C SER A 59 10.66 -0.29 2.61
N MET A 60 9.80 0.53 3.22
CA MET A 60 9.71 0.63 4.69
C MET A 60 9.19 -0.65 5.34
N MET A 61 8.25 -1.34 4.71
CA MET A 61 7.73 -2.61 5.22
C MET A 61 8.76 -3.74 5.10
N GLN A 62 9.55 -3.78 4.02
CA GLN A 62 10.69 -4.68 3.92
C GLN A 62 11.74 -4.39 5.00
N LYS A 63 12.07 -3.10 5.25
CA LYS A 63 12.97 -2.70 6.35
C LYS A 63 12.47 -3.12 7.74
N ARG A 64 11.15 -3.29 7.90
CA ARG A 64 10.52 -3.83 9.12
C ARG A 64 10.41 -5.37 9.12
N ASN A 65 11.18 -6.06 8.28
CA ASN A 65 11.20 -7.51 8.12
C ASN A 65 9.86 -8.13 7.68
N HIS A 66 9.05 -7.39 6.90
CA HIS A 66 7.88 -7.96 6.26
C HIS A 66 8.20 -8.41 4.82
N ARG A 67 7.68 -9.58 4.44
CA ARG A 67 7.66 -10.00 3.03
C ARG A 67 6.58 -9.19 2.31
N VAL A 68 6.99 -8.40 1.32
CA VAL A 68 6.12 -7.51 0.55
C VAL A 68 6.30 -7.77 -0.92
N ALA A 69 5.18 -7.88 -1.61
CA ALA A 69 5.11 -7.83 -3.07
C ALA A 69 4.35 -6.57 -3.47
N VAL A 70 4.77 -5.95 -4.59
CA VAL A 70 4.04 -4.85 -5.21
C VAL A 70 3.44 -5.38 -6.51
N LEU A 71 2.12 -5.26 -6.63
CA LEU A 71 1.41 -5.54 -7.86
C LEU A 71 1.04 -4.20 -8.49
N ASP A 72 1.62 -3.90 -9.64
CA ASP A 72 1.28 -2.69 -10.41
C ASP A 72 0.13 -3.00 -11.37
N GLY A 73 -0.98 -2.29 -11.21
CA GLY A 73 -2.13 -2.34 -12.12
C GLY A 73 -2.31 -1.04 -12.91
N ASP A 74 -1.36 -0.10 -12.81
CA ASP A 74 -1.42 1.18 -13.54
C ASP A 74 -1.22 0.92 -15.06
N ILE A 75 -2.34 0.86 -15.80
CA ILE A 75 -2.40 0.71 -17.27
C ILE A 75 -1.69 1.86 -18.03
N THR A 76 -1.53 3.03 -17.41
CA THR A 76 -1.10 4.27 -18.09
C THR A 76 0.38 4.63 -17.96
N GLY A 77 1.25 3.74 -17.45
CA GLY A 77 2.71 3.89 -17.66
C GLY A 77 3.61 3.08 -16.70
N PRO A 78 4.87 2.79 -17.10
CA PRO A 78 5.80 1.94 -16.35
C PRO A 78 6.44 2.71 -15.18
N SER A 79 5.68 2.90 -14.10
CA SER A 79 6.09 3.74 -12.97
C SER A 79 6.76 2.96 -11.84
N GLN A 80 6.32 1.72 -11.57
CA GLN A 80 6.84 0.93 -10.44
C GLN A 80 8.17 0.24 -10.74
N GLY A 81 8.34 -0.36 -11.94
CA GLY A 81 9.61 -0.99 -12.32
C GLY A 81 10.80 -0.02 -12.21
N LYS A 82 10.64 1.21 -12.74
CA LYS A 82 11.64 2.29 -12.59
C LYS A 82 11.89 2.68 -11.13
N SER A 83 10.83 2.78 -10.32
CA SER A 83 10.95 3.17 -8.91
C SER A 83 11.75 2.16 -8.08
N PHE A 84 11.73 0.88 -8.46
CA PHE A 84 12.50 -0.19 -7.82
C PHE A 84 13.83 -0.50 -8.53
N GLY A 85 14.20 0.24 -9.57
CA GLY A 85 15.42 -0.02 -10.35
C GLY A 85 15.39 -1.32 -11.15
N VAL A 86 14.20 -1.84 -11.44
CA VAL A 86 13.97 -3.06 -12.22
C VAL A 86 13.52 -2.64 -13.62
N THR A 87 14.50 -2.31 -14.46
CA THR A 87 14.34 -2.12 -15.92
C THR A 87 15.67 -2.32 -16.60
#